data_AF-A0A7W9JEE3-F1
#
_entry.id   AF-A0A7W9JEE3-F1
#
_cell.length_a   1.000
_cell.length_b   1.000
_cell.length_c   1.000
_cell.angle_alpha   90.00
_cell.angle_beta   90.00
_cell.angle_gamma   90.00
#
_symmetry.space_group_name_H-M   'P 1'
#
loop_
_entity.id
_entity.type
_entity.pdbx_description
1 polymer ?
#
loop_
_entity_poly.entity_id
_entity_poly.type
_entity_poly.pdbx_seq_one_letter_code
_entity_poly.pdbx_strand_id
1 'polypeptide(L)'
;MVGRFNVRPGDGPRHWLVWDNAMNGRRGEEPTEARAQALAADLELQYDAHGPRDPRSVRRPDKPVAVDAWQPRIGELDAWVSEGGEWIGRVKLPDGQIKWISQRELRPAEGSRQVGRSPSGGAS
;
A
#
# COMPACT_ATOMS: atom_id res chain seq x y z
N MET A 1 -11.14 0.37 1.60
CA MET A 1 -10.49 0.40 2.92
C MET A 1 -9.16 -0.30 2.81
N VAL A 2 -8.06 0.42 3.05
CA VAL A 2 -6.76 -0.15 3.36
C VAL A 2 -6.79 -0.61 4.82
N GLY A 3 -6.26 -1.81 5.10
CA GLY A 3 -6.37 -2.46 6.40
C GLY A 3 -7.43 -3.57 6.43
N ARG A 4 -7.91 -4.02 5.27
CA ARG A 4 -8.71 -5.24 5.15
C ARG A 4 -7.87 -6.48 5.46
N PHE A 5 -6.59 -6.47 5.06
CA PHE A 5 -5.69 -7.60 5.24
C PHE A 5 -4.74 -7.37 6.41
N ASN A 6 -4.83 -8.22 7.43
CA ASN A 6 -3.97 -8.19 8.60
C ASN A 6 -2.97 -9.34 8.58
N VAL A 7 -1.75 -9.08 9.04
CA VAL A 7 -0.74 -10.11 9.26
C VAL A 7 -0.78 -10.57 10.72
N ARG A 8 -0.78 -11.89 10.94
CA ARG A 8 -0.79 -12.48 12.28
C ARG A 8 0.09 -13.74 12.35
N PRO A 9 0.61 -14.11 13.53
CA PRO A 9 1.26 -15.41 13.71
C PRO A 9 0.33 -16.56 13.33
N GLY A 10 0.87 -17.57 12.65
CA GLY A 10 0.20 -18.84 12.38
C GLY A 10 0.45 -19.90 13.47
N ASP A 11 -0.14 -21.07 13.29
CA ASP A 11 -0.12 -22.16 14.29
C ASP A 11 1.21 -22.94 14.33
N GLY A 12 2.21 -22.56 13.52
CA GLY A 12 3.51 -23.22 13.43
C GLY A 12 4.70 -22.25 13.59
N PRO A 13 5.88 -22.74 13.99
CA PRO A 13 7.08 -21.92 14.07
C PRO A 13 7.44 -21.38 12.69
N ARG A 14 7.54 -20.05 12.56
CA ARG A 14 7.84 -19.33 11.31
C ARG A 14 6.73 -19.39 10.25
N HIS A 15 5.47 -19.40 10.66
CA HIS A 15 4.34 -19.24 9.76
C HIS A 15 3.60 -17.94 10.07
N TRP A 16 3.38 -17.12 9.05
CA TRP A 16 2.66 -15.85 9.14
C TRP A 16 1.45 -15.89 8.22
N LEU A 17 0.28 -15.62 8.78
CA LEU A 17 -0.99 -15.67 8.06
C LEU A 17 -1.35 -14.27 7.57
N VAL A 18 -1.92 -14.21 6.37
CA VAL A 18 -2.66 -13.05 5.89
C VAL A 18 -4.15 -13.31 6.11
N TRP A 19 -4.74 -12.55 7.03
CA TRP A 19 -6.14 -12.62 7.41
C TRP A 19 -6.96 -11.57 6.69
N ASP A 20 -8.08 -11.97 6.09
CA ASP A 20 -9.05 -11.08 5.47
C ASP A 20 -10.15 -10.76 6.49
N ASN A 21 -10.18 -9.51 6.97
CA ASN A 21 -11.17 -9.06 7.95
C ASN A 21 -12.60 -9.03 7.39
N ALA A 22 -12.78 -8.79 6.08
CA ALA A 22 -14.10 -8.70 5.48
C ALA A 22 -14.75 -10.09 5.32
N MET A 23 -13.91 -11.12 5.08
CA MET A 23 -14.36 -12.52 4.94
C MET A 23 -14.20 -13.33 6.23
N ASN A 24 -13.59 -12.74 7.26
CA ASN A 24 -13.24 -13.40 8.51
C ASN A 24 -12.52 -14.75 8.27
N GLY A 25 -11.48 -14.74 7.42
CA GLY A 25 -10.83 -15.95 6.97
C GLY A 25 -9.39 -15.77 6.50
N ARG A 26 -8.67 -16.89 6.39
CA ARG A 26 -7.29 -16.90 5.88
C ARG A 26 -7.30 -16.69 4.37
N ARG A 27 -6.51 -15.73 3.89
CA ARG A 27 -6.30 -15.46 2.45
C ARG A 27 -4.96 -15.98 1.93
N GLY A 28 -3.97 -16.11 2.81
CA GLY A 28 -2.65 -16.62 2.45
C GLY A 28 -1.79 -16.90 3.68
N GLU A 29 -0.60 -17.41 3.41
CA GLU A 29 0.39 -17.80 4.41
C GLU A 29 1.79 -17.67 3.81
N GLU A 30 2.72 -17.15 4.61
CA GLU A 30 4.11 -16.92 4.20
C GLU A 30 5.08 -17.31 5.33
N PRO A 31 6.34 -17.66 5.02
CA PRO A 31 7.31 -18.13 6.00
C PRO A 31 7.92 -17.01 6.87
N THR A 32 7.68 -15.75 6.52
CA THR A 32 8.17 -14.59 7.29
C THR A 32 7.13 -13.49 7.37
N GLU A 33 7.18 -12.69 8.43
CA GLU A 33 6.27 -11.55 8.62
C GLU A 33 6.38 -10.59 7.44
N ALA A 34 7.60 -10.26 7.02
CA ALA A 34 7.85 -9.35 5.91
C ALA A 34 7.20 -9.83 4.59
N ARG A 35 7.24 -11.13 4.31
CA ARG A 35 6.57 -11.70 3.12
C ARG A 35 5.05 -11.68 3.27
N ALA A 36 4.52 -11.96 4.46
CA ALA A 36 3.09 -11.84 4.72
C ALA A 36 2.61 -10.38 4.59
N GLN A 37 3.40 -9.41 5.04
CA GLN A 37 3.10 -7.98 4.89
C GLN A 37 3.11 -7.55 3.42
N ALA A 38 4.06 -8.05 2.63
CA ALA A 38 4.09 -7.84 1.18
C ALA A 38 2.84 -8.42 0.50
N LEU A 39 2.47 -9.67 0.83
CA LEU A 39 1.26 -10.31 0.31
C LEU A 39 -0.01 -9.56 0.72
N ALA A 40 -0.12 -9.11 1.97
CA ALA A 40 -1.23 -8.30 2.44
C ALA A 40 -1.31 -6.99 1.63
N ALA A 41 -0.20 -6.28 1.44
CA ALA A 41 -0.16 -5.06 0.65
C ALA A 41 -0.50 -5.27 -0.84
N ASP A 42 -0.17 -6.42 -1.43
CA ASP A 42 -0.58 -6.76 -2.79
C ASP A 42 -2.07 -7.09 -2.88
N LEU A 43 -2.64 -7.69 -1.84
CA LEU A 43 -4.08 -7.93 -1.74
C LEU A 43 -4.86 -6.63 -1.53
N GLU A 44 -4.31 -5.67 -0.78
CA GLU A 44 -4.88 -4.33 -0.64
C GLU A 44 -4.98 -3.58 -1.98
N LEU A 45 -4.12 -3.88 -2.96
CA LEU A 45 -4.25 -3.33 -4.32
C LEU A 45 -5.36 -4.00 -5.14
N GLN A 46 -5.78 -5.21 -4.76
CA GLN A 46 -6.75 -6.01 -5.50
C GLN A 46 -8.15 -5.91 -4.92
N TYR A 47 -8.28 -5.72 -3.61
CA TYR A 47 -9.56 -5.72 -2.90
C TYR A 47 -9.70 -4.48 -2.02
N ASP A 48 -10.93 -3.99 -1.90
CA ASP A 48 -11.35 -3.00 -0.89
C ASP A 48 -12.31 -3.66 0.11
N ALA A 49 -13.10 -2.88 0.86
CA ALA A 49 -14.04 -3.42 1.84
C ALA A 49 -15.22 -4.20 1.21
N HIS A 50 -15.53 -3.95 -0.07
CA HIS A 50 -16.73 -4.46 -0.76
C HIS A 50 -16.42 -5.61 -1.72
N GLY A 51 -15.16 -5.83 -2.08
CA GLY A 51 -14.78 -6.89 -3.01
C GLY A 51 -13.54 -6.50 -3.81
N PRO A 52 -13.40 -7.02 -5.04
CA PRO A 52 -12.37 -6.56 -5.96
C PRO A 52 -12.48 -5.04 -6.20
N ARG A 53 -11.34 -4.34 -6.23
CA ARG A 53 -11.29 -2.91 -6.50
C ARG A 53 -11.67 -2.58 -7.93
N ASP A 54 -12.30 -1.43 -8.12
CA ASP A 54 -12.44 -0.82 -9.45
C ASP A 54 -11.03 -0.51 -10.00
N PRO A 55 -10.69 -0.90 -11.24
CA PRO A 55 -9.39 -0.58 -11.85
C PRO A 55 -9.05 0.92 -11.86
N ARG A 56 -10.04 1.80 -11.88
CA ARG A 56 -9.86 3.27 -11.81
C ARG A 56 -9.45 3.76 -10.43
N SER A 57 -9.69 2.95 -9.40
CA SER A 57 -9.32 3.24 -8.01
C SER A 57 -7.87 2.83 -7.70
N VAL A 58 -7.12 2.28 -8.66
CA VAL A 58 -5.73 1.88 -8.47
C VAL A 58 -4.86 2.54 -9.54
N ARG A 59 -3.72 3.11 -9.14
CA ARG A 59 -2.74 3.67 -10.07
C ARG A 59 -1.34 3.22 -9.70
N ARG A 60 -0.49 2.99 -10.69
CA ARG A 60 0.92 2.67 -10.50
C ARG A 60 1.74 3.68 -11.30
N PRO A 61 2.69 4.40 -10.67
CA PRO A 61 3.68 5.17 -11.41
C PRO A 61 4.50 4.24 -12.33
N ASP A 62 5.02 4.77 -13.44
CA ASP A 62 5.88 4.01 -14.36
C ASP A 62 7.17 3.52 -13.69
N LYS A 63 7.65 4.28 -12.68
CA LYS A 63 8.78 3.96 -11.82
C LYS A 63 8.47 4.35 -10.39
N PRO A 64 8.97 3.61 -9.38
CA PRO A 64 8.85 4.03 -7.99
C PRO A 64 9.36 5.46 -7.79
N VAL A 65 8.64 6.26 -7.01
CA VAL A 65 8.93 7.68 -6.77
C VAL A 65 9.45 7.84 -5.34
N ALA A 66 10.61 8.48 -5.17
CA ALA A 66 11.12 8.81 -3.85
C ALA A 66 10.22 9.86 -3.17
N VAL A 67 9.75 9.54 -1.96
CA VAL A 67 8.88 10.39 -1.15
C VAL A 67 9.39 10.50 0.27
N ASP A 68 9.23 11.67 0.87
CA ASP A 68 9.42 11.86 2.30
C ASP A 68 8.20 11.31 3.02
N ALA A 69 8.40 10.19 3.71
CA ALA A 69 7.38 9.42 4.40
C ALA A 69 7.65 9.46 5.90
N TRP A 70 7.23 10.57 6.54
CA TRP A 70 7.58 10.93 7.92
C TRP A 70 9.10 11.14 8.12
N GLN A 71 9.46 12.27 8.71
CA GLN A 71 10.87 12.63 8.96
C GLN A 71 11.56 11.53 9.80
N PRO A 72 12.79 11.05 9.45
CA PRO A 72 13.64 11.38 8.31
C PRO A 72 13.84 10.18 7.35
N ARG A 73 12.77 9.47 6.96
CA ARG A 73 12.92 8.28 6.07
C ARG A 73 12.31 8.53 4.70
N ILE A 74 13.19 8.61 3.70
CA ILE A 74 12.79 8.54 2.29
C ILE A 74 12.31 7.11 2.01
N GLY A 75 11.10 6.99 1.49
CA GLY A 75 10.54 5.74 0.99
C GLY A 75 10.27 5.80 -0.51
N GLU A 76 9.93 4.66 -1.09
CA GLU A 76 9.56 4.53 -2.49
C GLU A 76 8.07 4.30 -2.64
N LEU A 77 7.38 5.26 -3.26
CA LEU A 77 5.98 5.17 -3.65
C LEU A 77 5.85 4.41 -4.97
N ASP A 78 5.17 3.26 -4.96
CA ASP A 78 5.04 2.41 -6.15
C ASP A 78 3.58 2.13 -6.58
N ALA A 79 2.60 2.50 -5.75
CA ALA A 79 1.20 2.38 -6.07
C ALA A 79 0.34 3.38 -5.29
N TRP A 80 -0.86 3.63 -5.82
CA TRP A 80 -1.90 4.42 -5.22
C TRP A 80 -3.20 3.64 -5.22
N VAL A 81 -3.98 3.77 -4.15
CA VAL A 81 -5.39 3.36 -4.09
C VAL A 81 -6.27 4.56 -3.74
N SER A 82 -7.46 4.65 -4.33
CA SER A 82 -8.44 5.68 -4.01
C SER A 82 -9.49 5.13 -3.06
N GLU A 83 -9.69 5.81 -1.93
CA GLU A 83 -10.65 5.45 -0.90
C GLU A 83 -11.36 6.70 -0.39
N GLY A 84 -12.70 6.71 -0.40
CA GLY A 84 -13.46 7.86 0.11
C GLY A 84 -13.13 9.19 -0.58
N GLY A 85 -12.68 9.15 -1.85
CA GLY A 85 -12.25 10.33 -2.60
C GLY A 85 -10.83 10.80 -2.30
N GLU A 86 -10.08 10.09 -1.45
CA GLU A 86 -8.68 10.37 -1.14
C GLU A 86 -7.77 9.31 -1.75
N TRP A 87 -6.59 9.72 -2.23
CA TRP A 87 -5.56 8.79 -2.69
C TRP A 87 -4.62 8.45 -1.53
N ILE A 88 -4.37 7.16 -1.36
CA ILE A 88 -3.47 6.59 -0.35
C ILE A 88 -2.34 5.89 -1.09
N GLY A 89 -1.11 6.30 -0.82
CA GLY A 89 0.09 5.79 -1.48
C GLY A 89 0.69 4.62 -0.73
N ARG A 90 1.05 3.56 -1.47
CA ARG A 90 1.87 2.45 -0.97
C ARG A 90 3.33 2.87 -1.00
N VAL A 91 3.92 3.03 0.16
CA VAL A 91 5.32 3.43 0.33
C VAL A 91 6.12 2.27 0.92
N LYS A 92 7.16 1.86 0.21
CA LYS A 92 8.18 0.93 0.68
C LYS A 92 9.29 1.70 1.38
N LEU A 93 9.50 1.44 2.66
CA LEU A 93 10.57 2.03 3.44
C LEU A 93 11.90 1.26 3.22
N PRO A 94 13.06 1.87 3.55
CA PRO A 94 14.37 1.24 3.33
C PRO A 94 14.60 -0.07 4.10
N ASP A 95 13.85 -0.30 5.18
CA ASP A 95 13.86 -1.54 5.96
C ASP A 95 12.92 -2.63 5.40
N GLY A 96 12.29 -2.37 4.25
CA GLY A 96 11.36 -3.27 3.59
C GLY A 96 9.94 -3.21 4.14
N GLN A 97 9.66 -2.37 5.15
CA GLN A 97 8.29 -2.16 5.63
C GLN A 97 7.45 -1.46 4.56
N ILE A 98 6.18 -1.85 4.48
CA ILE A 98 5.20 -1.19 3.63
C ILE A 98 4.29 -0.34 4.50
N LYS A 99 4.13 0.93 4.14
CA LYS A 99 3.16 1.84 4.75
C LYS A 99 2.18 2.36 3.71
N TRP A 100 0.97 2.59 4.16
CA TRP A 100 -0.07 3.25 3.37
C TRP A 100 -0.25 4.65 3.94
N ILE A 101 0.09 5.66 3.14
CA ILE A 101 0.20 7.04 3.59
C ILE A 101 -0.72 7.91 2.73
N SER A 102 -1.48 8.82 3.35
CA SER A 102 -2.33 9.74 2.60
C SER A 102 -1.50 10.59 1.63
N GLN A 103 -2.04 10.85 0.45
CA GLN A 103 -1.48 11.83 -0.50
C GLN A 103 -1.23 13.20 0.17
N ARG A 104 -2.04 13.58 1.15
CA ARG A 104 -1.92 14.86 1.87
C ARG A 104 -0.67 14.93 2.74
N GLU A 105 -0.17 13.78 3.19
CA GLU A 105 1.01 13.64 4.05
C GLU A 105 2.28 13.37 3.25
N LEU A 106 2.17 12.85 2.03
CA LEU A 106 3.32 12.58 1.17
C LEU A 106 3.90 13.85 0.56
N ARG A 107 5.23 13.95 0.58
CA ARG A 107 5.99 15.00 -0.10
C ARG A 107 7.03 14.34 -1.03
N PRO A 108 7.28 14.89 -2.22
CA PRO A 108 8.41 14.44 -3.04
C PRO A 108 9.71 14.67 -2.28
N ALA A 109 10.62 13.69 -2.27
CA ALA A 109 11.93 13.89 -1.67
C ALA A 109 12.73 14.97 -2.44
N GLU A 110 13.51 15.79 -1.75
CA GLU A 110 14.31 16.84 -2.40
C GLU A 110 15.20 16.25 -3.52
N GLY A 111 15.14 16.84 -4.72
CA GLY A 111 15.87 16.37 -5.90
C GLY A 111 15.10 15.38 -6.80
N SER A 112 13.93 14.89 -6.37
CA SER A 112 13.00 14.14 -7.24
C SER A 112 12.25 15.07 -8.20
N ARG A 113 12.96 15.61 -9.20
CA ARG A 113 12.38 16.43 -10.27
C ARG A 113 11.31 15.61 -11.02
N GLN A 114 10.04 15.97 -10.78
CA GLN A 114 8.89 15.88 -11.71
C GLN A 114 8.84 14.66 -12.65
N VAL A 115 8.56 13.46 -12.14
CA VAL A 115 7.97 12.37 -12.97
C VAL A 115 6.97 11.61 -12.12
N GLY A 116 5.79 12.18 -11.93
CA GLY A 116 4.75 11.61 -11.08
C GLY A 116 3.79 12.70 -10.65
N ARG A 117 3.11 13.32 -11.61
CA ARG A 117 2.04 14.27 -11.29
C ARG A 117 1.04 13.58 -10.37
N SER A 118 0.89 14.10 -9.16
CA SER A 118 -0.32 13.98 -8.37
C SER A 118 -1.54 14.16 -9.29
N PRO A 119 -2.62 13.39 -9.12
CA PRO A 119 -3.80 13.55 -9.95
C PRO A 119 -4.55 14.83 -9.57
N SER A 120 -4.09 15.96 -10.07
CA SER A 120 -4.87 17.19 -10.15
C SER A 120 -5.41 17.34 -11.57
N GLY A 121 -6.73 17.50 -11.69
CA GLY A 121 -7.38 18.02 -12.89
C GLY A 121 -8.30 17.04 -13.61
N GLY A 122 -9.61 17.19 -13.35
CA GLY A 122 -10.68 16.54 -14.09
C GLY A 122 -12.05 17.00 -13.62
N ALA A 123 -12.20 18.30 -13.38
CA ALA A 123 -13.51 18.95 -13.31
C ALA A 123 -13.67 19.74 -14.60
N SER A 124 -14.56 19.27 -15.47
CA SER A 124 -15.31 20.04 -16.46
C SER A 124 -16.59 19.27 -16.72
#